data_AF-A0A960M9H9-F1
#
_entry.id   AF-A0A960M9H9-F1
#
_cell.length_a   1.000
_cell.length_b   1.000
_cell.length_c   1.000
_cell.angle_alpha   90.00
_cell.angle_beta   90.00
_cell.angle_gamma   90.00
#
_symmetry.space_group_name_H-M   'P 1'
#
loop_
_entity.id
_entity.type
_entity.pdbx_description
1 polymer ?
#
loop_
_entity_poly.entity_id
_entity_poly.type
_entity_poly.pdbx_seq_one_letter_code
_entity_poly.pdbx_strand_id
1 'polypeptide(L)'
;MSKNISALSFRKGIEKNYFERMVEAAETSGTAETEETIRSLAEEYLVGDAITLGAVSAYDFLKTENAGKKIHLCNGSACLVARTQDSLHATVSKHFSEDEIGHICCLGRCHEAGAFQFNGENYSGKSGAEIDALCETGNGDASDRYRVSSLLPEPILTAEFPGIDDYYAPFKALITTGNRDSLFEELKQSKLRGRGGAGFPLSFKWQSCREATGTPKFIVCNADEGDPGAYIDKYLMEQRPHAVLLGMMVAGWFAGAEAGVLYIRHEYPDSVRIVREAIEALTEAGWLGDNIHGSGFRFRLKVVKGAGAYI
;
A
#
# COMPACT_ATOMS: atom_id res chain seq x y z
N MET A 1 22.06 -6.17 13.89
CA MET A 1 20.77 -5.73 14.45
C MET A 1 20.54 -6.41 15.79
N SER A 2 20.28 -5.63 16.84
CA SER A 2 19.99 -6.16 18.18
C SER A 2 18.76 -7.06 18.14
N LYS A 3 18.86 -8.30 18.66
CA LYS A 3 17.75 -9.26 18.76
C LYS A 3 16.56 -8.74 19.60
N ASN A 4 16.69 -7.60 20.29
CA ASN A 4 15.68 -7.10 21.23
C ASN A 4 14.58 -6.25 20.60
N ILE A 5 14.83 -5.42 19.58
CA ILE A 5 13.83 -4.40 19.17
C ILE A 5 12.68 -5.00 18.36
N SER A 6 12.98 -5.85 17.37
CA SER A 6 11.94 -6.56 16.60
C SER A 6 11.13 -7.51 17.46
N ALA A 7 11.77 -8.13 18.47
CA ALA A 7 11.08 -8.96 19.45
C ALA A 7 10.09 -8.16 20.32
N LEU A 8 10.36 -6.88 20.60
CA LEU A 8 9.50 -6.02 21.41
C LEU A 8 8.23 -5.59 20.66
N SER A 9 8.35 -5.14 19.41
CA SER A 9 7.15 -4.83 18.59
C SER A 9 6.31 -6.09 18.33
N PHE A 10 6.95 -7.25 18.15
CA PHE A 10 6.22 -8.51 17.95
C PHE A 10 5.36 -8.92 19.15
N ARG A 11 5.66 -8.45 20.37
CA ARG A 11 4.86 -8.75 21.57
C ARG A 11 3.41 -8.29 21.46
N LYS A 12 3.16 -7.23 20.70
CA LYS A 12 1.81 -6.69 20.48
C LYS A 12 1.13 -7.24 19.22
N GLY A 13 1.81 -8.13 18.50
CA GLY A 13 1.30 -8.77 17.29
C GLY A 13 1.21 -7.83 16.09
N ILE A 14 0.57 -8.33 15.03
CA ILE A 14 0.38 -7.59 13.78
C ILE A 14 -0.68 -6.48 13.89
N GLU A 15 -1.63 -6.64 14.83
CA GLU A 15 -2.76 -5.72 14.99
C GLU A 15 -2.37 -4.38 15.61
N LYS A 16 -1.45 -4.38 16.57
CA LYS A 16 -0.96 -3.18 17.26
C LYS A 16 0.55 -3.10 17.12
N ASN A 17 1.02 -2.88 15.89
CA ASN A 17 2.46 -2.76 15.66
C ASN A 17 2.94 -1.33 15.87
N TYR A 18 4.25 -1.23 16.13
CA TYR A 18 4.89 0.02 16.48
C TYR A 18 4.79 1.08 15.39
N PHE A 19 4.91 0.69 14.12
CA PHE A 19 4.86 1.60 12.99
C PHE A 19 3.51 2.28 12.85
N GLU A 20 2.42 1.52 12.87
CA GLU A 20 1.07 2.09 12.77
C GLU A 20 0.76 3.04 13.94
N ARG A 21 1.26 2.76 15.15
CA ARG A 21 1.07 3.70 16.27
C ARG A 21 1.80 5.02 16.06
N MET A 22 2.95 5.02 15.40
CA MET A 22 3.62 6.27 14.99
C MET A 22 2.77 7.02 13.96
N VAL A 23 2.22 6.32 12.96
CA VAL A 23 1.33 6.91 11.94
C VAL A 23 0.06 7.48 12.56
N GLU A 24 -0.64 6.73 13.40
CA GLU A 24 -1.86 7.16 14.09
C GLU A 24 -1.62 8.38 14.99
N ALA A 25 -0.46 8.45 15.65
CA ALA A 25 -0.07 9.63 16.41
C ALA A 25 0.08 10.85 15.50
N ALA A 26 0.81 10.73 14.38
CA ALA A 26 0.95 11.81 13.41
C ALA A 26 -0.39 12.23 12.77
N GLU A 27 -1.29 11.30 12.48
CA GLU A 27 -2.63 11.61 11.96
C GLU A 27 -3.48 12.39 12.99
N THR A 28 -3.21 12.23 14.29
CA THR A 28 -3.93 12.93 15.37
C THR A 28 -3.34 14.31 15.68
N SER A 29 -2.01 14.43 15.78
CA SER A 29 -1.31 15.66 16.21
C SER A 29 -0.61 16.42 15.08
N GLY A 30 -0.66 15.92 13.84
CA GLY A 30 0.06 16.46 12.68
C GLY A 30 1.53 16.05 12.60
N THR A 31 2.09 15.46 13.66
CA THR A 31 3.46 14.94 13.73
C THR A 31 3.59 13.93 14.87
N ALA A 32 4.47 12.94 14.73
CA ALA A 32 4.81 12.00 15.80
C ALA A 32 6.13 12.36 16.52
N GLU A 33 6.75 13.49 16.14
CA GLU A 33 8.09 13.89 16.58
C GLU A 33 8.09 14.72 17.89
N THR A 34 6.92 14.96 18.49
CA THR A 34 6.84 15.71 19.76
C THR A 34 7.41 14.90 20.93
N GLU A 35 8.04 15.57 21.90
CA GLU A 35 8.62 14.91 23.08
C GLU A 35 7.60 14.02 23.82
N GLU A 36 6.38 14.51 23.99
CA GLU A 36 5.28 13.77 24.61
C GLU A 36 4.94 12.49 23.84
N THR A 37 4.80 12.59 22.51
CA THR A 37 4.47 11.45 21.65
C THR A 37 5.60 10.42 21.64
N ILE A 38 6.85 10.88 21.50
CA ILE A 38 8.04 10.04 21.51
C ILE A 38 8.12 9.25 22.82
N ARG A 39 7.96 9.92 23.96
CA ARG A 39 8.00 9.28 25.27
C ARG A 39 6.86 8.29 25.46
N SER A 40 5.64 8.64 25.06
CA SER A 40 4.49 7.74 25.13
C SER A 40 4.72 6.47 24.30
N LEU A 41 5.22 6.60 23.07
CA LEU A 41 5.49 5.47 22.18
C LEU A 41 6.64 4.60 22.71
N ALA A 42 7.70 5.23 23.24
CA ALA A 42 8.83 4.57 23.87
C ALA A 42 8.40 3.71 25.06
N GLU A 43 7.62 4.28 25.98
CA GLU A 43 7.06 3.58 27.14
C GLU A 43 6.09 2.45 26.70
N GLU A 44 5.22 2.73 25.71
CA GLU A 44 4.23 1.78 25.22
C GLU A 44 4.87 0.50 24.63
N TYR A 45 5.97 0.65 23.90
CA TYR A 45 6.66 -0.44 23.18
C TYR A 45 7.96 -0.91 23.85
N LEU A 46 8.29 -0.33 25.01
CA LEU A 46 9.49 -0.63 25.80
C LEU A 46 10.78 -0.46 24.98
N VAL A 47 10.81 0.57 24.13
CA VAL A 47 11.99 1.01 23.37
C VAL A 47 12.46 2.36 23.90
N GLY A 48 13.73 2.73 23.70
CA GLY A 48 14.25 3.99 24.22
C GLY A 48 13.86 5.19 23.35
N ASP A 49 13.67 6.36 23.97
CA ASP A 49 13.26 7.61 23.30
C ASP A 49 14.11 7.95 22.07
N ALA A 50 15.43 7.78 22.14
CA ALA A 50 16.33 8.04 21.02
C ALA A 50 16.10 7.08 19.83
N ILE A 51 15.75 5.82 20.10
CA ILE A 51 15.38 4.85 19.05
C ILE A 51 14.02 5.24 18.46
N THR A 52 13.09 5.68 19.31
CA THR A 52 11.77 6.13 18.88
C THR A 52 11.85 7.35 17.97
N LEU A 53 12.60 8.38 18.38
CA LEU A 53 12.86 9.56 17.56
C LEU A 53 13.57 9.20 16.27
N GLY A 54 14.57 8.32 16.32
CA GLY A 54 15.26 7.84 15.12
C GLY A 54 14.34 7.11 14.13
N ALA A 55 13.36 6.35 14.63
CA ALA A 55 12.36 5.69 13.79
C ALA A 55 11.35 6.69 13.21
N VAL A 56 10.82 7.60 14.02
CA VAL A 56 9.86 8.64 13.59
C VAL A 56 10.46 9.54 12.52
N SER A 57 11.65 10.07 12.76
CA SER A 57 12.35 10.99 11.86
C SER A 57 12.79 10.37 10.53
N ALA A 58 12.68 9.05 10.36
CA ALA A 58 12.97 8.38 9.10
C ALA A 58 11.85 8.52 8.06
N TYR A 59 10.65 8.92 8.47
CA TYR A 59 9.46 8.99 7.61
C TYR A 59 8.98 10.43 7.46
N ASP A 60 8.81 10.91 6.23
CA ASP A 60 8.53 12.32 5.97
C ASP A 60 7.22 12.78 6.64
N PHE A 61 6.15 12.01 6.52
CA PHE A 61 4.83 12.39 7.06
C PHE A 61 4.71 12.25 8.58
N LEU A 62 5.76 11.82 9.28
CA LEU A 62 5.78 11.77 10.74
C LEU A 62 6.52 12.95 11.37
N LYS A 63 7.26 13.72 10.57
CA LYS A 63 8.10 14.82 11.05
C LYS A 63 7.32 16.10 11.24
N THR A 64 7.83 16.95 12.12
CA THR A 64 7.27 18.28 12.40
C THR A 64 7.28 19.20 11.18
N GLU A 65 8.23 19.02 10.25
CA GLU A 65 8.31 19.82 9.02
C GLU A 65 7.11 19.65 8.08
N ASN A 66 6.42 18.51 8.17
CA ASN A 66 5.19 18.25 7.43
C ASN A 66 3.91 18.47 8.26
N ALA A 67 4.05 18.93 9.52
CA ALA A 67 2.90 19.29 10.34
C ALA A 67 2.21 20.55 9.79
N GLY A 68 0.88 20.48 9.67
CA GLY A 68 0.06 21.61 9.22
C GLY A 68 0.02 21.82 7.71
N LYS A 69 0.70 20.99 6.92
CA LYS A 69 0.56 20.98 5.46
C LYS A 69 -0.86 20.59 5.07
N LYS A 70 -1.52 21.42 4.26
CA LYS A 70 -2.91 21.22 3.81
C LYS A 70 -2.96 20.66 2.38
N ILE A 71 -1.97 21.00 1.57
CA ILE A 71 -1.86 20.60 0.16
C ILE A 71 -0.43 20.16 -0.13
N HIS A 72 -0.28 19.07 -0.87
CA HIS A 72 1.03 18.54 -1.25
C HIS A 72 1.19 18.51 -2.76
N LEU A 73 2.19 19.23 -3.28
CA LEU A 73 2.48 19.24 -4.71
C LEU A 73 3.44 18.10 -5.07
N CYS A 74 3.14 17.40 -6.17
CA CYS A 74 3.98 16.30 -6.62
C CYS A 74 5.33 16.82 -7.14
N ASN A 75 6.42 16.42 -6.49
CA ASN A 75 7.79 16.74 -6.94
C ASN A 75 8.43 15.57 -7.74
N GLY A 76 7.64 14.58 -8.16
CA GLY A 76 8.12 13.45 -8.93
C GLY A 76 8.69 13.88 -10.29
N SER A 77 9.76 13.22 -10.74
CA SER A 77 10.52 13.60 -11.93
C SER A 77 9.66 13.77 -13.19
N ALA A 78 8.65 12.93 -13.39
CA ALA A 78 7.72 13.05 -14.51
C ALA A 78 6.94 14.39 -14.51
N CYS A 79 6.46 14.84 -13.34
CA CYS A 79 5.79 16.13 -13.20
C CYS A 79 6.74 17.31 -13.41
N LEU A 80 7.98 17.20 -12.92
CA LEU A 80 9.00 18.22 -13.11
C LEU A 80 9.37 18.37 -14.59
N VAL A 81 9.52 17.26 -15.32
CA VAL A 81 9.80 17.26 -16.76
C VAL A 81 8.62 17.82 -17.56
N ALA A 82 7.38 17.59 -17.13
CA ALA A 82 6.19 18.16 -17.74
C ALA A 82 6.05 19.69 -17.53
N ARG A 83 6.82 20.28 -16.59
CA ARG A 83 6.83 21.72 -16.25
C ARG A 83 5.47 22.28 -15.84
N THR A 84 4.63 21.44 -15.24
CA THR A 84 3.29 21.84 -14.76
C THR A 84 3.29 22.31 -13.32
N GLN A 85 4.37 22.04 -12.56
CA GLN A 85 4.39 22.28 -11.11
C GLN A 85 4.55 23.76 -10.75
N ASP A 86 5.27 24.55 -11.56
CA ASP A 86 5.43 25.98 -11.30
C ASP A 86 4.09 26.74 -11.41
N SER A 87 3.28 26.44 -12.44
CA SER A 87 1.96 27.06 -12.60
C SER A 87 0.95 26.57 -11.58
N LEU A 88 1.05 25.29 -11.18
CA LEU A 88 0.26 24.74 -10.09
C LEU A 88 0.57 25.45 -8.78
N HIS A 89 1.85 25.57 -8.42
CA HIS A 89 2.30 26.28 -7.23
C HIS A 89 1.80 27.72 -7.22
N ALA A 90 1.98 28.47 -8.33
CA ALA A 90 1.51 29.85 -8.43
C ALA A 90 -0.01 30.00 -8.24
N THR A 91 -0.80 28.99 -8.61
CA THR A 91 -2.25 28.99 -8.39
C THR A 91 -2.59 28.66 -6.95
N VAL A 92 -1.95 27.64 -6.39
CA VAL A 92 -2.16 27.18 -5.00
C VAL A 92 -1.73 28.25 -3.98
N SER A 93 -0.64 28.99 -4.22
CA SER A 93 -0.18 30.09 -3.35
C SER A 93 -1.17 31.27 -3.24
N LYS A 94 -2.25 31.30 -4.03
CA LYS A 94 -3.34 32.27 -3.84
C LYS A 94 -4.26 31.90 -2.67
N HIS A 95 -4.34 30.62 -2.33
CA HIS A 95 -5.28 30.05 -1.37
C HIS A 95 -4.60 29.57 -0.08
N PHE A 96 -3.32 29.21 -0.15
CA PHE A 96 -2.55 28.67 0.97
C PHE A 96 -1.27 29.47 1.16
N SER A 97 -0.84 29.61 2.42
CA SER A 97 0.49 30.15 2.71
C SER A 97 1.57 29.13 2.36
N GLU A 98 2.81 29.58 2.18
CA GLU A 98 3.95 28.69 1.91
C GLU A 98 4.14 27.62 3.02
N ASP A 99 3.79 27.95 4.26
CA ASP A 99 3.84 27.02 5.38
C ASP A 99 2.75 25.93 5.30
N GLU A 100 1.66 26.16 4.58
CA GLU A 100 0.57 25.20 4.35
C GLU A 100 0.78 24.34 3.10
N ILE A 101 1.75 24.70 2.26
CA ILE A 101 2.11 23.97 1.04
C ILE A 101 3.27 23.00 1.34
N GLY A 102 3.03 21.72 1.10
CA GLY A 102 3.99 20.63 1.22
C GLY A 102 4.36 20.06 -0.13
N HIS A 103 5.29 19.11 -0.14
CA HIS A 103 5.69 18.37 -1.33
C HIS A 103 5.57 16.87 -1.08
N ILE A 104 5.28 16.12 -2.14
CA ILE A 104 5.10 14.66 -2.07
C ILE A 104 5.75 13.97 -3.26
N CYS A 105 6.50 12.91 -2.98
CA CYS A 105 7.31 12.19 -3.95
C CYS A 105 6.44 11.24 -4.79
N CYS A 106 6.05 11.68 -5.99
CA CYS A 106 5.31 10.90 -7.00
C CYS A 106 3.96 10.35 -6.52
N LEU A 107 2.86 10.90 -7.03
CA LEU A 107 1.49 10.44 -6.73
C LEU A 107 0.97 9.34 -7.68
N GLY A 108 1.80 8.76 -8.53
CA GLY A 108 1.35 7.78 -9.54
C GLY A 108 0.45 8.34 -10.64
N ARG A 109 0.25 9.67 -10.71
CA ARG A 109 -0.58 10.33 -11.73
C ARG A 109 0.26 10.93 -12.87
N CYS A 110 1.34 10.25 -13.22
CA CYS A 110 2.33 10.75 -14.20
C CYS A 110 1.76 10.89 -15.62
N HIS A 111 0.63 10.25 -15.92
CA HIS A 111 -0.03 10.29 -17.23
C HIS A 111 -0.85 11.58 -17.46
N GLU A 112 -1.23 12.31 -16.41
CA GLU A 112 -1.95 13.59 -16.51
C GLU A 112 -1.08 14.82 -16.16
N ALA A 113 0.06 14.60 -15.47
CA ALA A 113 0.89 15.68 -14.89
C ALA A 113 0.09 16.60 -13.96
N GLY A 114 0.72 17.70 -13.50
CA GLY A 114 0.12 18.66 -12.57
C GLY A 114 -0.47 18.02 -11.31
N ALA A 115 0.15 16.93 -10.84
CA ALA A 115 -0.40 16.13 -9.76
C ALA A 115 -0.21 16.81 -8.40
N PHE A 116 -1.22 16.73 -7.55
CA PHE A 116 -1.17 17.18 -6.16
C PHE A 116 -2.16 16.40 -5.29
N GLN A 117 -1.96 16.44 -3.98
CA GLN A 117 -2.87 15.86 -3.01
C GLN A 117 -3.47 16.97 -2.14
N PHE A 118 -4.79 16.94 -1.95
CA PHE A 118 -5.53 17.88 -1.12
C PHE A 118 -6.66 17.14 -0.41
N ASN A 119 -6.84 17.39 0.90
CA ASN A 119 -7.87 16.72 1.73
C ASN A 119 -7.91 15.18 1.63
N GLY A 120 -6.74 14.54 1.47
CA GLY A 120 -6.63 13.08 1.38
C GLY A 120 -7.03 12.50 0.02
N GLU A 121 -7.27 13.34 -0.99
CA GLU A 121 -7.54 12.92 -2.36
C GLU A 121 -6.42 13.39 -3.31
N ASN A 122 -6.16 12.61 -4.35
CA ASN A 122 -5.18 12.94 -5.37
C ASN A 122 -5.86 13.54 -6.60
N TYR A 123 -5.29 14.62 -7.15
CA TYR A 123 -5.79 15.36 -8.30
C TYR A 123 -4.70 15.56 -9.35
N SER A 124 -5.09 15.82 -10.60
CA SER A 124 -4.16 16.04 -11.72
C SER A 124 -4.76 16.88 -12.84
N GLY A 125 -3.91 17.47 -13.69
CA GLY A 125 -4.29 18.01 -15.00
C GLY A 125 -5.30 19.17 -15.01
N LYS A 126 -5.47 19.88 -13.88
CA LYS A 126 -6.48 20.93 -13.73
C LYS A 126 -6.01 22.29 -14.25
N SER A 127 -6.92 23.06 -14.82
CA SER A 127 -6.71 24.48 -15.10
C SER A 127 -6.68 25.31 -13.82
N GLY A 128 -6.11 26.52 -13.87
CA GLY A 128 -6.07 27.42 -12.72
C GLY A 128 -7.46 27.69 -12.13
N ALA A 129 -8.48 27.85 -12.98
CA ALA A 129 -9.85 28.08 -12.54
C ALA A 129 -10.47 26.87 -11.83
N GLU A 130 -10.14 25.65 -12.26
CA GLU A 130 -10.59 24.42 -11.60
C GLU A 130 -9.89 24.20 -10.25
N ILE A 131 -8.62 24.58 -10.15
CA ILE A 131 -7.88 24.55 -8.88
C ILE A 131 -8.47 25.60 -7.93
N ASP A 132 -8.71 26.82 -8.40
CA ASP A 132 -9.32 27.89 -7.61
C ASP A 132 -10.69 27.43 -7.05
N ALA A 133 -11.55 26.86 -7.90
CA ALA A 133 -12.85 26.33 -7.49
C ALA A 133 -12.74 25.15 -6.49
N LEU A 134 -11.76 24.26 -6.66
CA LEU A 134 -11.50 23.17 -5.72
C LEU A 134 -11.08 23.72 -4.35
N CYS A 135 -10.18 24.70 -4.31
CA CYS A 135 -9.70 25.29 -3.06
C CYS A 135 -10.81 26.04 -2.31
N GLU A 136 -11.71 26.72 -3.04
CA GLU A 136 -12.82 27.47 -2.47
C GLU A 136 -13.98 26.58 -1.97
N THR A 137 -14.31 25.53 -2.74
CA THR A 137 -15.51 24.70 -2.47
C THR A 137 -15.20 23.37 -1.80
N GLY A 138 -13.95 22.94 -1.81
CA GLY A 138 -13.54 21.59 -1.43
C GLY A 138 -13.98 20.49 -2.40
N ASN A 139 -14.64 20.84 -3.52
CA ASN A 139 -15.16 19.88 -4.48
C ASN A 139 -14.40 19.97 -5.81
N GLY A 140 -13.99 18.82 -6.31
CA GLY A 140 -13.44 18.73 -7.65
C GLY A 140 -13.31 17.29 -8.11
N ASP A 141 -12.97 17.14 -9.38
CA ASP A 141 -12.81 15.82 -9.97
C ASP A 141 -11.47 15.20 -9.54
N ALA A 142 -11.53 14.20 -8.67
CA ALA A 142 -10.38 13.40 -8.23
C ALA A 142 -10.18 12.12 -9.07
N SER A 143 -11.07 11.84 -10.02
CA SER A 143 -11.04 10.56 -10.74
C SER A 143 -9.75 10.40 -11.54
N ASP A 144 -9.19 9.19 -11.51
CA ASP A 144 -7.95 8.86 -12.19
C ASP A 144 -8.23 8.16 -13.51
N ARG A 145 -7.86 8.81 -14.63
CA ARG A 145 -8.30 8.40 -15.97
C ARG A 145 -7.14 8.09 -16.89
N TYR A 146 -6.94 6.80 -17.13
CA TYR A 146 -5.98 6.30 -18.10
C TYR A 146 -6.56 5.14 -18.90
N ARG A 147 -6.08 4.99 -20.13
CA ARG A 147 -6.53 3.92 -21.02
C ARG A 147 -5.80 2.63 -20.68
N VAL A 148 -6.58 1.58 -20.40
CA VAL A 148 -6.08 0.23 -20.17
C VAL A 148 -6.60 -0.68 -21.27
N SER A 149 -5.73 -1.54 -21.82
CA SER A 149 -6.11 -2.52 -22.83
C SER A 149 -5.29 -3.80 -22.71
N SER A 150 -5.89 -4.93 -23.05
CA SER A 150 -5.18 -6.21 -23.21
C SER A 150 -4.80 -6.43 -24.66
N LEU A 151 -3.61 -6.97 -24.90
CA LEU A 151 -3.24 -7.55 -26.21
C LEU A 151 -3.59 -9.03 -26.32
N LEU A 152 -3.97 -9.67 -25.20
CA LEU A 152 -4.45 -11.05 -25.20
C LEU A 152 -5.90 -11.10 -25.69
N PRO A 153 -6.27 -12.11 -26.51
CA PRO A 153 -7.66 -12.36 -26.88
C PRO A 153 -8.56 -12.53 -25.65
N GLU A 154 -8.04 -13.21 -24.64
CA GLU A 154 -8.68 -13.37 -23.32
C GLU A 154 -7.87 -12.55 -22.31
N PRO A 155 -8.39 -11.41 -21.84
CA PRO A 155 -7.70 -10.62 -20.83
C PRO A 155 -7.56 -11.41 -19.52
N ILE A 156 -6.44 -11.25 -18.83
CA ILE A 156 -6.22 -11.88 -17.51
C ILE A 156 -6.30 -10.80 -16.42
N LEU A 157 -5.34 -9.89 -16.39
CA LEU A 157 -5.28 -8.82 -15.38
C LEU A 157 -6.27 -7.68 -15.63
N THR A 158 -6.85 -7.62 -16.82
CA THR A 158 -7.82 -6.56 -17.21
C THR A 158 -9.22 -7.12 -17.43
N ALA A 159 -9.43 -8.42 -17.23
CA ALA A 159 -10.74 -9.04 -17.31
C ALA A 159 -11.72 -8.39 -16.34
N GLU A 160 -13.01 -8.44 -16.70
CA GLU A 160 -14.08 -8.06 -15.79
C GLU A 160 -14.11 -9.01 -14.60
N PHE A 161 -14.42 -8.47 -13.42
CA PHE A 161 -14.53 -9.25 -12.20
C PHE A 161 -15.90 -9.95 -12.19
N PRO A 162 -15.94 -11.30 -12.22
CA PRO A 162 -17.20 -12.04 -12.34
C PRO A 162 -18.01 -12.08 -11.03
N GLY A 163 -17.48 -11.51 -9.94
CA GLY A 163 -18.03 -11.64 -8.59
C GLY A 163 -17.16 -12.53 -7.71
N ILE A 164 -17.33 -12.40 -6.39
CA ILE A 164 -16.46 -13.05 -5.39
C ILE A 164 -16.52 -14.59 -5.52
N ASP A 165 -17.72 -15.16 -5.58
CA ASP A 165 -17.86 -16.63 -5.56
C ASP A 165 -17.19 -17.29 -6.77
N ASP A 166 -17.45 -16.77 -7.97
CA ASP A 166 -16.88 -17.31 -9.21
C ASP A 166 -15.37 -17.08 -9.29
N TYR A 167 -14.90 -15.89 -8.88
CA TYR A 167 -13.47 -15.55 -8.96
C TYR A 167 -12.61 -16.37 -7.99
N TYR A 168 -13.13 -16.69 -6.80
CA TYR A 168 -12.39 -17.43 -5.77
C TYR A 168 -12.68 -18.94 -5.77
N ALA A 169 -13.62 -19.44 -6.58
CA ALA A 169 -13.89 -20.88 -6.71
C ALA A 169 -12.63 -21.74 -6.98
N PRO A 170 -11.68 -21.35 -7.86
CA PRO A 170 -10.44 -22.10 -8.07
C PRO A 170 -9.58 -22.16 -6.80
N PHE A 171 -9.56 -21.09 -6.01
CA PHE A 171 -8.83 -21.06 -4.74
C PHE A 171 -9.44 -22.01 -3.72
N LYS A 172 -10.77 -22.09 -3.63
CA LYS A 172 -11.45 -23.07 -2.78
C LYS A 172 -11.02 -24.49 -3.10
N ALA A 173 -11.02 -24.88 -4.38
CA ALA A 173 -10.57 -26.19 -4.82
C ALA A 173 -9.10 -26.45 -4.46
N LEU A 174 -8.25 -25.43 -4.62
CA LEU A 174 -6.83 -25.49 -4.26
C LEU A 174 -6.65 -25.77 -2.76
N ILE A 175 -7.35 -25.06 -1.88
CA ILE A 175 -7.15 -25.21 -0.43
C ILE A 175 -7.81 -26.46 0.16
N THR A 176 -8.85 -27.02 -0.47
CA THR A 176 -9.52 -28.23 0.00
C THR A 176 -8.87 -29.52 -0.50
N THR A 177 -8.43 -29.53 -1.76
CA THR A 177 -8.00 -30.76 -2.45
C THR A 177 -6.69 -30.60 -3.23
N GLY A 178 -6.15 -29.39 -3.31
CA GLY A 178 -4.95 -29.11 -4.08
C GLY A 178 -3.68 -29.69 -3.46
N ASN A 179 -2.68 -29.90 -4.31
CA ASN A 179 -1.36 -30.39 -3.93
C ASN A 179 -0.33 -29.27 -4.11
N ARG A 180 0.34 -28.89 -3.02
CA ARG A 180 1.38 -27.83 -3.04
C ARG A 180 2.56 -28.19 -3.95
N ASP A 181 2.92 -29.46 -4.08
CA ASP A 181 4.02 -29.90 -4.95
C ASP A 181 3.63 -29.80 -6.43
N SER A 182 2.36 -30.08 -6.77
CA SER A 182 1.84 -29.82 -8.13
C SER A 182 1.89 -28.33 -8.45
N LEU A 183 1.41 -27.48 -7.53
CA LEU A 183 1.47 -26.02 -7.71
C LEU A 183 2.92 -25.54 -7.86
N PHE A 184 3.87 -26.12 -7.11
CA PHE A 184 5.28 -25.77 -7.25
C PHE A 184 5.82 -26.06 -8.66
N GLU A 185 5.50 -27.22 -9.24
CA GLU A 185 5.94 -27.56 -10.59
C GLU A 185 5.26 -26.69 -11.65
N GLU A 186 3.98 -26.34 -11.49
CA GLU A 186 3.30 -25.35 -12.34
C GLU A 186 3.98 -23.98 -12.27
N LEU A 187 4.30 -23.50 -11.05
CA LEU A 187 5.01 -22.24 -10.84
C LEU A 187 6.40 -22.24 -11.50
N LYS A 188 7.15 -23.35 -11.43
CA LYS A 188 8.43 -23.49 -12.14
C LYS A 188 8.25 -23.44 -13.66
N GLN A 189 7.27 -24.17 -14.19
CA GLN A 189 7.01 -24.23 -15.63
C GLN A 189 6.58 -22.86 -16.18
N SER A 190 5.82 -22.08 -15.40
CA SER A 190 5.42 -20.72 -15.77
C SER A 190 6.60 -19.76 -15.96
N LYS A 191 7.75 -20.05 -15.34
CA LYS A 191 8.94 -19.20 -15.30
C LYS A 191 8.61 -17.78 -14.80
N LEU A 192 7.60 -17.62 -13.95
CA LEU A 192 7.22 -16.32 -13.41
C LEU A 192 8.38 -15.75 -12.57
N ARG A 193 8.67 -14.47 -12.81
CA ARG A 193 9.72 -13.70 -12.14
C ARG A 193 9.09 -12.50 -11.43
N GLY A 194 9.74 -12.06 -10.35
CA GLY A 194 9.31 -10.87 -9.61
C GLY A 194 9.20 -9.64 -10.52
N ARG A 195 8.09 -8.91 -10.40
CA ARG A 195 7.76 -7.76 -11.25
C ARG A 195 8.20 -6.41 -10.70
N GLY A 196 8.63 -6.35 -9.43
CA GLY A 196 9.25 -5.15 -8.83
C GLY A 196 10.72 -4.93 -9.23
N GLY A 197 11.09 -5.17 -10.50
CA GLY A 197 12.43 -4.88 -11.03
C GLY A 197 13.50 -5.97 -10.82
N ALA A 198 13.63 -6.57 -9.64
CA ALA A 198 14.72 -7.52 -9.35
C ALA A 198 14.68 -8.83 -10.17
N GLY A 199 13.50 -9.21 -10.68
CA GLY A 199 13.36 -10.36 -11.57
C GLY A 199 13.75 -11.71 -10.94
N PHE A 200 13.70 -11.87 -9.62
CA PHE A 200 14.01 -13.16 -9.00
C PHE A 200 12.91 -14.21 -9.31
N PRO A 201 13.25 -15.49 -9.59
CA PRO A 201 12.26 -16.54 -9.85
C PRO A 201 11.26 -16.72 -8.69
N LEU A 202 9.96 -16.66 -9.01
CA LEU A 202 8.89 -16.74 -8.00
C LEU A 202 8.88 -18.10 -7.29
N SER A 203 8.96 -19.19 -8.05
CA SER A 203 8.89 -20.56 -7.53
C SER A 203 9.95 -20.84 -6.48
N PHE A 204 11.19 -20.41 -6.72
CA PHE A 204 12.29 -20.55 -5.75
C PHE A 204 12.03 -19.72 -4.49
N LYS A 205 11.60 -18.46 -4.62
CA LYS A 205 11.29 -17.61 -3.46
C LYS A 205 10.20 -18.23 -2.58
N TRP A 206 9.13 -18.73 -3.20
CA TRP A 206 8.03 -19.36 -2.50
C TRP A 206 8.44 -20.67 -1.84
N GLN A 207 9.20 -21.52 -2.55
CA GLN A 207 9.71 -22.77 -2.00
C GLN A 207 10.58 -22.52 -0.76
N SER A 208 11.51 -21.56 -0.82
CA SER A 208 12.35 -21.21 0.32
C SER A 208 11.53 -20.76 1.54
N CYS A 209 10.44 -20.01 1.33
CA CYS A 209 9.54 -19.62 2.42
C CYS A 209 8.79 -20.84 2.99
N ARG A 210 8.31 -21.75 2.14
CA ARG A 210 7.65 -23.00 2.56
C ARG A 210 8.60 -23.90 3.37
N GLU A 211 9.85 -24.03 2.95
CA GLU A 211 10.86 -24.89 3.59
C GLU A 211 11.50 -24.29 4.84
N ALA A 212 11.43 -22.97 5.01
CA ALA A 212 11.94 -22.30 6.21
C ALA A 212 11.29 -22.87 7.48
N THR A 213 12.13 -23.15 8.49
CA THR A 213 11.69 -23.61 9.80
C THR A 213 11.17 -22.44 10.63
N GLY A 214 10.13 -22.70 11.43
CA GLY A 214 9.56 -21.72 12.34
C GLY A 214 8.23 -21.14 11.87
N THR A 215 7.47 -20.68 12.86
CA THR A 215 6.18 -20.01 12.75
C THR A 215 6.19 -18.77 13.65
N PRO A 216 5.42 -17.72 13.34
CA PRO A 216 4.53 -17.58 12.17
C PRO A 216 5.29 -17.28 10.86
N LYS A 217 4.63 -17.56 9.72
CA LYS A 217 5.06 -17.12 8.38
C LYS A 217 4.11 -16.06 7.87
N PHE A 218 4.62 -15.14 7.06
CA PHE A 218 3.87 -14.01 6.52
C PHE A 218 4.03 -13.90 5.01
N ILE A 219 2.98 -13.41 4.34
CA ILE A 219 3.07 -12.90 2.97
C ILE A 219 3.09 -11.39 3.02
N VAL A 220 4.11 -10.76 2.45
CA VAL A 220 4.16 -9.29 2.36
C VAL A 220 4.00 -8.90 0.90
N CYS A 221 2.94 -8.15 0.60
CA CYS A 221 2.77 -7.44 -0.66
C CYS A 221 3.41 -6.07 -0.50
N ASN A 222 4.46 -5.83 -1.29
CA ASN A 222 5.06 -4.51 -1.43
C ASN A 222 4.23 -3.74 -2.47
N ALA A 223 3.51 -2.72 -2.00
CA ALA A 223 2.76 -1.78 -2.81
C ALA A 223 3.21 -0.33 -2.52
N ASP A 224 4.52 -0.17 -2.28
CA ASP A 224 5.12 1.14 -2.04
C ASP A 224 5.41 1.92 -3.35
N GLU A 225 5.22 1.29 -4.52
CA GLU A 225 5.38 1.78 -5.91
C GLU A 225 5.94 3.21 -6.04
N GLY A 226 7.17 3.39 -5.59
CA GLY A 226 7.76 4.72 -5.43
C GLY A 226 8.56 5.19 -6.64
N ASP A 227 8.82 4.29 -7.60
CA ASP A 227 9.51 4.59 -8.84
C ASP A 227 8.74 5.66 -9.63
N PRO A 228 9.34 6.84 -9.92
CA PRO A 228 8.66 7.88 -10.68
C PRO A 228 8.22 7.39 -12.06
N GLY A 229 6.93 7.54 -12.38
CA GLY A 229 6.35 7.07 -13.63
C GLY A 229 5.72 5.68 -13.55
N ALA A 230 5.84 4.96 -12.43
CA ALA A 230 5.12 3.73 -12.18
C ALA A 230 3.74 4.01 -11.56
N TYR A 231 2.73 3.30 -12.03
CA TYR A 231 1.33 3.34 -11.54
C TYR A 231 0.56 2.05 -11.90
N ILE A 232 1.29 0.96 -12.15
CA ILE A 232 0.72 -0.34 -12.50
C ILE A 232 0.17 -1.02 -11.24
N ASP A 233 0.91 -0.93 -10.13
CA ASP A 233 0.47 -1.48 -8.85
C ASP A 233 -0.72 -0.68 -8.32
N LYS A 234 -0.70 0.65 -8.47
CA LYS A 234 -1.87 1.52 -8.25
C LYS A 234 -3.10 1.03 -8.99
N TYR A 235 -2.98 0.81 -10.30
CA TYR A 235 -4.08 0.26 -11.12
C TYR A 235 -4.58 -1.08 -10.57
N LEU A 236 -3.68 -2.00 -10.23
CA LEU A 236 -4.08 -3.30 -9.70
C LEU A 236 -4.83 -3.17 -8.38
N MET A 237 -4.41 -2.30 -7.47
CA MET A 237 -5.09 -2.11 -6.19
C MET A 237 -6.45 -1.42 -6.34
N GLU A 238 -6.56 -0.42 -7.21
CA GLU A 238 -7.78 0.39 -7.33
C GLU A 238 -8.82 -0.24 -8.26
N GLN A 239 -8.38 -0.88 -9.35
CA GLN A 239 -9.27 -1.40 -10.38
C GLN A 239 -9.41 -2.93 -10.34
N ARG A 240 -8.44 -3.63 -9.76
CA ARG A 240 -8.37 -5.10 -9.75
C ARG A 240 -7.94 -5.67 -8.37
N PRO A 241 -8.45 -5.16 -7.24
CA PRO A 241 -7.95 -5.53 -5.90
C PRO A 241 -8.00 -7.04 -5.66
N HIS A 242 -9.06 -7.71 -6.11
CA HIS A 242 -9.21 -9.16 -5.96
C HIS A 242 -8.09 -9.97 -6.62
N ALA A 243 -7.47 -9.48 -7.70
CA ALA A 243 -6.33 -10.15 -8.32
C ALA A 243 -5.10 -10.16 -7.40
N VAL A 244 -4.87 -9.05 -6.70
CA VAL A 244 -3.79 -8.93 -5.70
C VAL A 244 -4.09 -9.83 -4.51
N LEU A 245 -5.29 -9.73 -3.95
CA LEU A 245 -5.70 -10.48 -2.75
C LEU A 245 -5.70 -11.99 -2.98
N LEU A 246 -6.23 -12.46 -4.11
CA LEU A 246 -6.19 -13.87 -4.51
C LEU A 246 -4.74 -14.36 -4.61
N GLY A 247 -3.86 -13.59 -5.24
CA GLY A 247 -2.43 -13.93 -5.33
C GLY A 247 -1.77 -14.10 -3.95
N MET A 248 -2.09 -13.21 -3.00
CA MET A 248 -1.60 -13.32 -1.63
C MET A 248 -2.17 -14.52 -0.88
N MET A 249 -3.44 -14.85 -1.08
CA MET A 249 -4.08 -16.02 -0.47
C MET A 249 -3.46 -17.33 -0.98
N VAL A 250 -3.23 -17.43 -2.29
CA VAL A 250 -2.52 -18.57 -2.91
C VAL A 250 -1.09 -18.67 -2.36
N ALA A 251 -0.37 -17.56 -2.26
CA ALA A 251 0.97 -17.53 -1.68
C ALA A 251 0.96 -17.98 -0.22
N GLY A 252 -0.03 -17.53 0.55
CA GLY A 252 -0.19 -17.86 1.96
C GLY A 252 -0.44 -19.34 2.16
N TRP A 253 -1.36 -19.91 1.37
CA TRP A 253 -1.63 -21.34 1.39
C TRP A 253 -0.39 -22.15 0.99
N PHE A 254 0.32 -21.75 -0.06
CA PHE A 254 1.52 -22.46 -0.51
C PHE A 254 2.64 -22.46 0.54
N ALA A 255 2.92 -21.29 1.14
CA ALA A 255 3.99 -21.12 2.12
C ALA A 255 3.64 -21.68 3.51
N GLY A 256 2.35 -21.86 3.80
CA GLY A 256 1.87 -22.13 5.16
C GLY A 256 1.92 -20.87 6.04
N ALA A 257 1.65 -19.70 5.47
CA ALA A 257 1.50 -18.46 6.20
C ALA A 257 0.05 -18.29 6.66
N GLU A 258 -0.13 -17.68 7.83
CA GLU A 258 -1.45 -17.44 8.43
C GLU A 258 -1.89 -15.97 8.31
N ALA A 259 -0.98 -15.11 7.88
CA ALA A 259 -1.24 -13.68 7.70
C ALA A 259 -0.53 -13.13 6.47
N GLY A 260 -1.20 -12.20 5.79
CA GLY A 260 -0.63 -11.38 4.74
C GLY A 260 -0.75 -9.90 5.09
N VAL A 261 0.27 -9.13 4.75
CA VAL A 261 0.34 -7.68 4.94
C VAL A 261 0.50 -7.03 3.58
N LEU A 262 -0.38 -6.08 3.25
CA LEU A 262 -0.21 -5.17 2.13
C LEU A 262 0.35 -3.87 2.69
N TYR A 263 1.62 -3.59 2.40
CA TYR A 263 2.20 -2.29 2.71
C TYR A 263 1.96 -1.37 1.52
N ILE A 264 1.00 -0.45 1.66
CA ILE A 264 0.58 0.47 0.60
C ILE A 264 1.10 1.86 0.98
N ARG A 265 1.80 2.51 0.05
CA ARG A 265 2.36 3.85 0.27
C ARG A 265 1.33 4.90 0.71
N HIS A 266 1.78 5.93 1.42
CA HIS A 266 0.93 7.03 1.90
C HIS A 266 0.21 7.73 0.74
N GLU A 267 0.90 7.84 -0.39
CA GLU A 267 0.49 8.58 -1.57
C GLU A 267 -0.72 7.99 -2.28
N TYR A 268 -1.14 6.75 -1.96
CA TYR A 268 -2.27 6.06 -2.60
C TYR A 268 -3.44 5.84 -1.62
N PRO A 269 -4.12 6.92 -1.17
CA PRO A 269 -5.25 6.81 -0.24
C PRO A 269 -6.41 5.97 -0.79
N ASP A 270 -6.70 6.10 -2.10
CA ASP A 270 -7.74 5.29 -2.75
C ASP A 270 -7.40 3.80 -2.79
N SER A 271 -6.15 3.45 -3.10
CA SER A 271 -5.69 2.07 -3.04
C SER A 271 -5.88 1.49 -1.63
N VAL A 272 -5.52 2.24 -0.58
CA VAL A 272 -5.73 1.82 0.82
C VAL A 272 -7.21 1.57 1.10
N ARG A 273 -8.09 2.50 0.72
CA ARG A 273 -9.53 2.40 0.97
C ARG A 273 -10.16 1.21 0.22
N ILE A 274 -9.95 1.12 -1.09
CA ILE A 274 -10.52 0.08 -1.96
C ILE A 274 -10.05 -1.31 -1.54
N VAL A 275 -8.75 -1.46 -1.21
CA VAL A 275 -8.22 -2.75 -0.76
C VAL A 275 -8.80 -3.14 0.60
N ARG A 276 -8.98 -2.19 1.53
CA ARG A 276 -9.63 -2.45 2.83
C ARG A 276 -11.08 -2.90 2.65
N GLU A 277 -11.86 -2.20 1.82
CA GLU A 277 -13.24 -2.58 1.47
C GLU A 277 -13.29 -3.99 0.85
N ALA A 278 -12.36 -4.32 -0.06
CA ALA A 278 -12.27 -5.65 -0.65
C ALA A 278 -11.90 -6.75 0.37
N ILE A 279 -11.00 -6.46 1.32
CA ILE A 279 -10.66 -7.39 2.41
C ILE A 279 -11.86 -7.63 3.32
N GLU A 280 -12.62 -6.57 3.66
CA GLU A 280 -13.84 -6.67 4.45
C GLU A 280 -14.88 -7.55 3.74
N ALA A 281 -15.15 -7.30 2.46
CA ALA A 281 -16.06 -8.10 1.65
C ALA A 281 -15.65 -9.59 1.59
N LEU A 282 -14.36 -9.89 1.46
CA LEU A 282 -13.86 -11.28 1.51
C LEU A 282 -14.00 -11.91 2.89
N THR A 283 -13.84 -11.13 3.95
CA THR A 283 -14.01 -11.59 5.33
C THR A 283 -15.47 -11.95 5.60
N GLU A 284 -16.40 -11.09 5.20
CA GLU A 284 -17.86 -11.32 5.31
C GLU A 284 -18.32 -12.52 4.49
N ALA A 285 -17.75 -12.72 3.29
CA ALA A 285 -18.04 -13.86 2.43
C ALA A 285 -17.33 -15.16 2.87
N GLY A 286 -16.54 -15.16 3.95
CA GLY A 286 -15.89 -16.35 4.51
C GLY A 286 -14.63 -16.81 3.76
N TRP A 287 -14.06 -15.94 2.91
CA TRP A 287 -12.82 -16.17 2.16
C TRP A 287 -11.56 -15.82 2.95
N LEU A 288 -11.70 -15.17 4.11
CA LEU A 288 -10.63 -14.90 5.08
C LEU A 288 -11.08 -15.31 6.49
N GLY A 289 -10.13 -15.64 7.37
CA GLY A 289 -10.41 -16.04 8.75
C GLY A 289 -9.67 -17.29 9.21
N ASP A 290 -10.22 -17.98 10.21
CA ASP A 290 -9.54 -19.07 10.92
C ASP A 290 -9.76 -20.47 10.33
N ASN A 291 -10.71 -20.62 9.41
CA ASN A 291 -11.02 -21.88 8.74
C ASN A 291 -11.79 -21.65 7.43
N ILE A 292 -11.08 -21.20 6.40
CA ILE A 292 -11.68 -20.79 5.11
C ILE A 292 -12.41 -21.99 4.48
N HIS A 293 -13.74 -21.87 4.36
CA HIS A 293 -14.64 -22.91 3.85
C HIS A 293 -14.43 -24.33 4.43
N GLY A 294 -14.01 -24.45 5.70
CA GLY A 294 -13.82 -25.75 6.34
C GLY A 294 -12.57 -26.52 5.89
N SER A 295 -11.67 -25.88 5.15
CA SER A 295 -10.44 -26.50 4.62
C SER A 295 -9.35 -26.75 5.68
N GLY A 296 -9.49 -26.16 6.87
CA GLY A 296 -8.43 -26.08 7.88
C GLY A 296 -7.37 -25.01 7.59
N PHE A 297 -7.43 -24.34 6.43
CA PHE A 297 -6.55 -23.20 6.13
C PHE A 297 -7.07 -21.93 6.79
N ARG A 298 -6.18 -21.24 7.52
CA ARG A 298 -6.42 -19.92 8.11
C ARG A 298 -5.58 -18.88 7.41
N PHE A 299 -6.18 -17.74 7.11
CA PHE A 299 -5.46 -16.62 6.52
C PHE A 299 -6.18 -15.31 6.79
N ARG A 300 -5.43 -14.32 7.26
CA ARG A 300 -5.91 -12.96 7.50
C ARG A 300 -5.11 -11.98 6.67
N LEU A 301 -5.74 -10.92 6.20
CA LEU A 301 -5.09 -9.85 5.44
C LEU A 301 -5.21 -8.54 6.20
N LYS A 302 -4.14 -7.76 6.18
CA LYS A 302 -4.09 -6.43 6.77
C LYS A 302 -3.41 -5.44 5.82
N VAL A 303 -3.95 -4.23 5.74
CA VAL A 303 -3.30 -3.11 5.06
C VAL A 303 -2.55 -2.27 6.08
N VAL A 304 -1.26 -2.05 5.82
CA VAL A 304 -0.42 -1.08 6.54
C VAL A 304 -0.19 0.09 5.58
N LYS A 305 -0.65 1.29 5.98
CA LYS A 305 -0.44 2.53 5.23
C LYS A 305 0.95 3.08 5.54
N GLY A 306 1.76 3.33 4.51
CA GLY A 306 3.09 3.92 4.64
C GLY A 306 3.07 5.37 5.13
N ALA A 307 4.26 5.92 5.36
CA ALA A 307 4.44 7.25 5.94
C ALA A 307 5.45 8.12 5.19
N GLY A 308 5.62 7.90 3.88
CA GLY A 308 6.44 8.75 3.02
C GLY A 308 7.93 8.46 3.16
N ALA A 309 8.32 7.21 2.87
CA ALA A 309 9.71 6.82 2.76
C ALA A 309 9.84 5.82 1.60
N TYR A 310 10.72 6.11 0.64
CA TYR A 310 10.96 5.28 -0.55
C TYR A 310 11.81 4.02 -0.29
N ILE A 311 12.59 4.01 0.80
CA ILE A 311 13.62 2.98 1.09
C ILE A 311 13.05 1.80 1.89
#